data_AF-Q30GV8-F1
#
_entry.id   AF-Q30GV8-F1
#
_cell.length_a   1.000
_cell.length_b   1.000
_cell.length_c   1.000
_cell.angle_alpha   90.00
_cell.angle_beta   90.00
_cell.angle_gamma   90.00
#
_symmetry.space_group_name_H-M   'P 1'
#
loop_
_entity.id
_entity.type
_entity.pdbx_description
1 polymer ?
#
loop_
_entity_poly.entity_id
_entity_poly.type
_entity_poly.pdbx_seq_one_letter_code
_entity_poly.pdbx_strand_id
1 'polypeptide(L)'
;FLMQKELDYLVGAVSNPQKPFAAIVGGSKVSSKIGVIESLLEKVDVLLLGGGMIFTFYKAQGYAVGSSLVEEDKLELATSLMEKAKTKGVSLLLPTDVVIADKFAADANSKIVPASEIPDGWMGLDIGPDAIKSFGSALDTTKTIIWNGPMGVFEFDKFAAGTEAIAKKLAELSGKGVTTIIGGGDSVAAVEKVGLAEKMSHISTGGGASLELLEGKQLPGVLA
;
A
#
# COMPACT_ATOMS: atom_id res chain seq x y z
N PHE A 1 12.92 2.11 -25.67
CA PHE A 1 13.98 2.85 -24.95
C PHE A 1 13.50 3.44 -23.61
N LEU A 2 12.45 4.28 -23.55
CA LEU A 2 11.94 4.81 -22.27
C LEU A 2 11.41 3.71 -21.33
N MET A 3 10.55 2.83 -21.83
CA MET A 3 9.99 1.70 -21.06
C MET A 3 11.09 0.73 -20.56
N GLN A 4 12.09 0.43 -21.40
CA GLN A 4 13.21 -0.44 -20.99
C GLN A 4 13.99 0.16 -19.81
N LYS A 5 14.37 1.44 -19.90
CA LYS A 5 15.08 2.13 -18.80
C LYS A 5 14.26 2.19 -17.52
N GLU A 6 12.94 2.36 -17.65
CA GLU A 6 12.02 2.33 -16.51
C GLU A 6 12.02 0.96 -15.82
N LEU A 7 11.87 -0.10 -16.60
CA LEU A 7 11.84 -1.46 -16.10
C LEU A 7 13.20 -1.86 -15.51
N ASP A 8 14.31 -1.47 -16.13
CA ASP A 8 15.66 -1.69 -15.60
C ASP A 8 15.86 -1.01 -14.23
N TYR A 9 15.33 0.21 -14.07
CA TYR A 9 15.37 0.92 -12.79
C TYR A 9 14.57 0.17 -11.71
N LEU A 10 13.34 -0.23 -12.04
CA LEU A 10 12.46 -0.95 -11.10
C LEU A 10 13.05 -2.32 -10.72
N VAL A 11 13.58 -3.06 -11.71
CA VAL A 11 14.29 -4.33 -11.50
C VAL A 11 15.49 -4.12 -10.59
N GLY A 12 16.35 -3.13 -10.87
CA GLY A 12 17.54 -2.88 -10.07
C GLY A 12 17.19 -2.55 -8.62
N ALA A 13 16.24 -1.64 -8.43
CA ALA A 13 15.84 -1.21 -7.09
C ALA A 13 15.14 -2.30 -6.28
N VAL A 14 14.40 -3.21 -6.92
CA VAL A 14 13.71 -4.32 -6.24
C VAL A 14 14.63 -5.55 -6.07
N SER A 15 15.56 -5.79 -6.99
CA SER A 15 16.45 -6.97 -6.94
C SER A 15 17.63 -6.78 -6.00
N ASN A 16 18.12 -5.54 -5.86
CA ASN A 16 19.20 -5.21 -4.92
C ASN A 16 18.92 -3.88 -4.18
N PRO A 17 17.86 -3.82 -3.36
CA PRO A 17 17.47 -2.61 -2.64
C PRO A 17 18.50 -2.25 -1.57
N GLN A 18 18.65 -0.95 -1.30
CA GLN A 18 19.28 -0.52 -0.05
C GLN A 18 18.35 -0.86 1.12
N LYS A 19 18.89 -1.51 2.15
CA LYS A 19 18.15 -1.94 3.33
C LYS A 19 18.25 -0.92 4.49
N PRO A 20 17.22 -0.80 5.34
CA PRO A 20 15.95 -1.53 5.30
C PRO A 20 15.07 -1.18 4.10
N PHE A 21 14.51 -2.19 3.45
CA PHE A 21 13.61 -2.07 2.31
C PHE A 21 12.17 -2.19 2.80
N ALA A 22 11.34 -1.19 2.54
CA ALA A 22 9.92 -1.21 2.85
C ALA A 22 9.05 -1.27 1.60
N ALA A 23 7.91 -1.92 1.74
CA ALA A 23 6.81 -1.83 0.79
C ALA A 23 5.54 -1.30 1.46
N ILE A 24 4.79 -0.50 0.70
CA ILE A 24 3.45 -0.04 1.04
C ILE A 24 2.52 -0.60 -0.04
N VAL A 25 1.55 -1.42 0.35
CA VAL A 25 0.59 -2.03 -0.58
C VAL A 25 -0.82 -1.67 -0.14
N GLY A 26 -1.54 -0.98 -1.02
CA GLY A 26 -2.92 -0.59 -0.80
C GLY A 26 -3.85 -1.03 -1.94
N GLY A 27 -5.01 -0.38 -2.01
CA GLY A 27 -6.07 -0.70 -2.98
C GLY A 27 -7.24 -1.47 -2.37
N SER A 28 -8.22 -1.79 -3.21
CA SER A 28 -9.53 -2.27 -2.75
C SER A 28 -9.61 -3.76 -2.45
N LYS A 29 -8.87 -4.62 -3.17
CA LYS A 29 -9.01 -6.09 -3.09
C LYS A 29 -7.68 -6.79 -2.88
N VAL A 30 -7.65 -7.73 -1.94
CA VAL A 30 -6.51 -8.64 -1.69
C VAL A 30 -6.21 -9.43 -2.96
N SER A 31 -7.24 -9.96 -3.64
CA SER A 31 -7.09 -10.79 -4.84
C SER A 31 -6.26 -10.14 -5.96
N SER A 32 -6.37 -8.82 -6.09
CA SER A 32 -5.60 -8.04 -7.07
C SER A 32 -4.15 -7.77 -6.68
N LYS A 33 -3.78 -8.04 -5.42
CA LYS A 33 -2.46 -7.72 -4.84
C LYS A 33 -1.70 -8.93 -4.33
N ILE A 34 -2.26 -10.15 -4.43
CA ILE A 34 -1.65 -11.37 -3.89
C ILE A 34 -0.22 -11.55 -4.40
N GLY A 35 -0.02 -11.57 -5.72
CA GLY A 35 1.30 -11.81 -6.30
C GLY A 35 2.33 -10.74 -5.89
N VAL A 36 1.89 -9.50 -5.75
CA VAL A 36 2.74 -8.39 -5.31
C VAL A 36 3.15 -8.58 -3.86
N ILE A 37 2.20 -8.87 -2.97
CA ILE A 37 2.49 -9.13 -1.55
C ILE A 37 3.41 -10.34 -1.41
N GLU A 38 3.12 -11.45 -2.08
CA GLU A 38 3.91 -12.67 -2.01
C GLU A 38 5.35 -12.47 -2.46
N SER A 39 5.56 -11.75 -3.57
CA SER A 39 6.88 -11.42 -4.09
C SER A 39 7.63 -10.45 -3.18
N LEU A 40 6.95 -9.43 -2.64
CA LEU A 40 7.57 -8.45 -1.76
C LEU A 40 7.95 -9.06 -0.40
N LEU A 41 7.15 -9.98 0.13
CA LEU A 41 7.46 -10.73 1.36
C LEU A 41 8.79 -11.48 1.27
N GLU A 42 9.28 -11.81 0.07
CA GLU A 42 10.59 -12.44 -0.11
C GLU A 42 11.78 -11.45 0.03
N LYS A 43 11.52 -10.14 -0.03
CA LYS A 43 12.55 -9.11 -0.26
C LYS A 43 12.57 -8.01 0.80
N VAL A 44 11.39 -7.57 1.26
CA VAL A 44 11.23 -6.43 2.15
C VAL A 44 11.51 -6.79 3.60
N ASP A 45 11.99 -5.81 4.35
CA ASP A 45 12.13 -5.91 5.80
C ASP A 45 10.86 -5.39 6.51
N VAL A 46 10.14 -4.47 5.87
CA VAL A 46 8.87 -3.88 6.37
C VAL A 46 7.80 -3.92 5.27
N LEU A 47 6.59 -4.37 5.61
CA LEU A 47 5.43 -4.35 4.73
C LEU A 47 4.26 -3.64 5.42
N LEU A 48 3.79 -2.56 4.82
CA LEU A 48 2.65 -1.75 5.29
C LEU A 48 1.46 -2.03 4.38
N LEU A 49 0.33 -2.43 4.94
CA LEU A 49 -0.90 -2.68 4.17
C LEU A 49 -1.93 -1.58 4.43
N GLY A 50 -2.63 -1.13 3.39
CA GLY A 50 -3.67 -0.10 3.46
C GLY A 50 -4.81 -0.35 2.48
N GLY A 51 -5.73 0.62 2.34
CA GLY A 51 -6.87 0.52 1.42
C GLY A 51 -7.93 -0.47 1.89
N GLY A 52 -8.91 -0.77 1.03
CA GLY A 52 -10.01 -1.69 1.33
C GLY A 52 -9.56 -3.14 1.62
N MET A 53 -8.41 -3.56 1.10
CA MET A 53 -7.93 -4.93 1.28
C MET A 53 -7.63 -5.29 2.75
N ILE A 54 -7.35 -4.31 3.62
CA ILE A 54 -7.04 -4.57 5.04
C ILE A 54 -8.20 -5.22 5.80
N PHE A 55 -9.46 -4.98 5.38
CA PHE A 55 -10.62 -5.53 6.09
C PHE A 55 -10.72 -7.04 5.94
N THR A 56 -10.20 -7.63 4.86
CA THR A 56 -10.03 -9.08 4.74
C THR A 56 -9.02 -9.61 5.76
N PHE A 57 -7.92 -8.89 6.02
CA PHE A 57 -6.94 -9.26 7.05
C PHE A 57 -7.53 -9.14 8.46
N TYR A 58 -8.25 -8.07 8.76
CA TYR A 58 -8.92 -7.89 10.05
C TYR A 58 -9.99 -8.95 10.29
N LYS A 59 -10.80 -9.26 9.27
CA LYS A 59 -11.79 -10.33 9.34
C LYS A 59 -11.13 -11.68 9.60
N ALA A 60 -9.99 -11.97 8.97
CA ALA A 60 -9.21 -13.18 9.20
C ALA A 60 -8.63 -13.26 10.63
N GLN A 61 -8.37 -12.12 11.27
CA GLN A 61 -7.99 -12.02 12.69
C GLN A 61 -9.18 -12.09 13.67
N GLY A 62 -10.41 -12.17 13.16
CA GLY A 62 -11.64 -12.24 13.96
C GLY A 62 -12.21 -10.89 14.37
N TYR A 63 -11.77 -9.77 13.77
CA TYR A 63 -12.31 -8.44 14.07
C TYR A 63 -13.65 -8.19 13.37
N ALA A 64 -14.48 -7.37 14.01
CA ALA A 64 -15.68 -6.82 13.38
C ALA A 64 -15.26 -5.72 12.40
N VAL A 65 -15.74 -5.83 11.15
CA VAL A 65 -15.39 -4.91 10.05
C VAL A 65 -16.62 -4.18 9.48
N GLY A 66 -17.77 -4.27 10.15
CA GLY A 66 -19.02 -3.67 9.72
C GLY A 66 -19.39 -4.04 8.27
N SER A 67 -19.66 -3.03 7.46
CA SER A 67 -19.96 -3.13 6.03
C SER A 67 -18.75 -2.87 5.13
N SER A 68 -17.53 -2.96 5.68
CA SER A 68 -16.30 -2.77 4.90
C SER A 68 -16.11 -3.86 3.84
N LEU A 69 -15.31 -3.57 2.82
CA LEU A 69 -15.06 -4.48 1.71
C LEU A 69 -14.22 -5.68 2.15
N VAL A 70 -14.81 -6.88 2.16
CA VAL A 70 -14.15 -8.14 2.54
C VAL A 70 -14.24 -9.15 1.40
N GLU A 71 -13.14 -9.84 1.14
CA GLU A 71 -13.11 -11.02 0.26
C GLU A 71 -13.17 -12.29 1.13
N GLU A 72 -14.39 -12.76 1.41
CA GLU A 72 -14.65 -13.90 2.32
C GLU A 72 -13.95 -15.19 1.84
N ASP A 73 -13.79 -15.38 0.53
CA ASP A 73 -13.08 -16.52 -0.06
C ASP A 73 -11.54 -16.39 0.02
N LYS A 74 -11.03 -15.31 0.63
CA LYS A 74 -9.59 -15.01 0.76
C LYS A 74 -9.13 -14.88 2.21
N LEU A 75 -9.97 -15.21 3.20
CA LEU A 75 -9.58 -15.15 4.61
C LEU A 75 -8.41 -16.09 4.93
N GLU A 76 -8.45 -17.33 4.45
CA GLU A 76 -7.36 -18.29 4.64
C GLU A 76 -6.05 -17.79 4.03
N LEU A 77 -6.14 -17.15 2.86
CA LEU A 77 -4.99 -16.54 2.20
C LEU A 77 -4.44 -15.35 3.01
N ALA A 78 -5.30 -14.48 3.53
CA ALA A 78 -4.85 -13.37 4.37
C ALA A 78 -4.11 -13.89 5.62
N THR A 79 -4.63 -14.95 6.26
CA THR A 79 -3.97 -15.64 7.38
C THR A 79 -2.60 -16.18 6.98
N SER A 80 -2.50 -16.90 5.86
CA SER A 80 -1.23 -17.49 5.41
C SER A 80 -0.20 -16.42 5.04
N LEU A 81 -0.61 -15.27 4.48
CA LEU A 81 0.29 -14.14 4.20
C LEU A 81 0.85 -13.53 5.49
N MET A 82 0.02 -13.39 6.54
CA MET A 82 0.49 -12.91 7.85
C MET A 82 1.47 -13.89 8.50
N GLU A 83 1.20 -15.19 8.43
CA GLU A 83 2.10 -16.24 8.92
C GLU A 83 3.42 -16.29 8.14
N LYS A 84 3.36 -16.12 6.81
CA LYS A 84 4.53 -16.04 5.94
C LYS A 84 5.41 -14.84 6.30
N ALA A 85 4.80 -13.67 6.54
CA ALA A 85 5.53 -12.49 7.00
C ALA A 85 6.28 -12.77 8.31
N LYS A 86 5.60 -13.37 9.29
CA LYS A 86 6.21 -13.75 10.58
C LYS A 86 7.36 -14.74 10.40
N THR A 87 7.16 -15.78 9.58
CA THR A 87 8.16 -16.82 9.32
C THR A 87 9.42 -16.25 8.67
N LYS A 88 9.27 -15.23 7.83
CA LYS A 88 10.36 -14.54 7.15
C LYS A 88 10.99 -13.41 7.95
N GLY A 89 10.46 -13.10 9.13
CA GLY A 89 10.91 -11.96 9.93
C GLY A 89 10.57 -10.60 9.31
N VAL A 90 9.58 -10.54 8.41
CA VAL A 90 9.09 -9.28 7.84
C VAL A 90 8.20 -8.59 8.85
N SER A 91 8.46 -7.31 9.10
CA SER A 91 7.58 -6.48 9.92
C SER A 91 6.33 -6.09 9.11
N LEU A 92 5.26 -6.88 9.27
CA LEU A 92 3.96 -6.60 8.65
C LEU A 92 3.14 -5.66 9.55
N LEU A 93 2.79 -4.49 9.04
CA LEU A 93 1.99 -3.49 9.73
C LEU A 93 0.62 -3.33 9.05
N LEU A 94 -0.43 -3.45 9.86
CA LEU A 94 -1.79 -3.09 9.53
C LEU A 94 -2.19 -1.82 10.30
N PRO A 95 -3.10 -0.98 9.77
CA PRO A 95 -3.60 0.20 10.46
C PRO A 95 -4.18 -0.14 11.84
N THR A 96 -3.92 0.69 12.85
CA THR A 96 -4.50 0.49 14.20
C THR A 96 -5.86 1.15 14.35
N ASP A 97 -6.11 2.19 13.57
CA ASP A 97 -7.35 2.95 13.47
C ASP A 97 -7.70 3.21 12.00
N VAL A 98 -8.98 3.45 11.75
CA VAL A 98 -9.51 3.70 10.40
C VAL A 98 -10.52 4.85 10.42
N VAL A 99 -10.61 5.55 9.29
CA VAL A 99 -11.72 6.47 9.00
C VAL A 99 -12.85 5.65 8.41
N ILE A 100 -14.00 5.64 9.09
CA ILE A 100 -15.20 4.93 8.66
C ILE A 100 -16.30 5.89 8.22
N ALA A 101 -17.18 5.42 7.34
CA ALA A 101 -18.32 6.16 6.84
C ALA A 101 -19.61 5.33 6.83
N ASP A 102 -20.75 6.00 6.86
CA ASP A 102 -22.09 5.37 6.80
C ASP A 102 -22.52 5.00 5.37
N LYS A 103 -21.86 5.54 4.35
CA LYS A 103 -22.04 5.21 2.93
C LYS A 103 -20.78 5.48 2.12
N PHE A 104 -20.66 4.83 0.96
CA PHE A 104 -19.60 5.11 -0.01
C PHE A 104 -19.93 6.37 -0.83
N ALA A 105 -19.68 7.55 -0.27
CA ALA A 105 -19.93 8.83 -0.94
C ALA A 105 -19.09 9.96 -0.35
N ALA A 106 -18.77 10.98 -1.15
CA ALA A 106 -18.02 12.16 -0.70
C ALA A 106 -18.72 12.91 0.46
N ASP A 107 -20.06 12.90 0.47
CA ASP A 107 -20.91 13.58 1.45
C ASP A 107 -21.25 12.70 2.68
N ALA A 108 -20.71 11.49 2.79
CA ALA A 108 -21.00 10.55 3.87
C ALA A 108 -20.65 11.11 5.26
N ASN A 109 -21.39 10.71 6.30
CA ASN A 109 -20.96 10.97 7.66
C ASN A 109 -19.73 10.12 7.95
N SER A 110 -18.75 10.69 8.66
CA SER A 110 -17.49 9.99 8.95
C SER A 110 -17.06 10.13 10.39
N LYS A 111 -16.38 9.11 10.91
CA LYS A 111 -15.69 9.15 12.20
C LYS A 111 -14.45 8.26 12.18
N ILE A 112 -13.57 8.46 13.13
CA ILE A 112 -12.38 7.61 13.34
C ILE A 112 -12.71 6.61 14.45
N VAL A 113 -12.34 5.36 14.24
CA VAL A 113 -12.48 4.28 15.24
C VAL A 113 -11.25 3.37 15.23
N PRO A 114 -10.97 2.67 16.34
CA PRO A 114 -10.03 1.55 16.31
C PRO A 114 -10.41 0.53 15.24
N ALA A 115 -9.43 -0.07 14.57
CA ALA A 115 -9.67 -1.06 13.51
C ALA A 115 -10.44 -2.30 14.00
N SER A 116 -10.40 -2.59 15.31
CA SER A 116 -11.14 -3.67 15.96
C SER A 116 -12.58 -3.32 16.34
N GLU A 117 -13.01 -2.06 16.16
CA GLU A 117 -14.28 -1.54 16.67
C GLU A 117 -15.14 -0.88 15.58
N ILE A 118 -15.09 -1.41 14.35
CA ILE A 118 -15.93 -0.90 13.25
C ILE A 118 -17.40 -1.32 13.48
N PRO A 119 -18.33 -0.37 13.69
CA PRO A 119 -19.72 -0.70 13.96
C PRO A 119 -20.45 -1.23 12.72
N ASP A 120 -21.51 -2.01 12.94
CA ASP A 120 -22.39 -2.47 11.86
C ASP A 120 -22.99 -1.29 11.08
N GLY A 121 -23.09 -1.46 9.76
CA GLY A 121 -23.57 -0.42 8.83
C GLY A 121 -22.52 0.65 8.47
N TRP A 122 -21.34 0.65 9.11
CA TRP A 122 -20.23 1.52 8.77
C TRP A 122 -19.16 0.77 7.97
N MET A 123 -18.47 1.46 7.08
CA MET A 123 -17.38 0.90 6.26
C MET A 123 -16.13 1.75 6.36
N GLY A 124 -14.97 1.13 6.47
CA GLY A 124 -13.70 1.85 6.46
C GLY A 124 -13.32 2.29 5.05
N LEU A 125 -12.97 3.57 4.91
CA LEU A 125 -12.66 4.22 3.64
C LEU A 125 -11.28 4.89 3.61
N ASP A 126 -10.58 5.01 4.74
CA ASP A 126 -9.19 5.46 4.80
C ASP A 126 -8.52 4.98 6.11
N ILE A 127 -7.20 5.07 6.18
CA ILE A 127 -6.44 4.82 7.42
C ILE A 127 -6.57 6.00 8.38
N GLY A 128 -6.61 5.72 9.68
CA GLY A 128 -6.73 6.75 10.71
C GLY A 128 -5.40 7.47 11.04
N PRO A 129 -5.45 8.54 11.85
CA PRO A 129 -4.27 9.30 12.26
C PRO A 129 -3.21 8.49 13.01
N ASP A 130 -3.59 7.50 13.83
CA ASP A 130 -2.61 6.68 14.56
C ASP A 130 -1.87 5.72 13.62
N ALA A 131 -2.58 5.16 12.64
CA ALA A 131 -2.02 4.38 11.55
C ALA A 131 -1.06 5.23 10.71
N ILE A 132 -1.44 6.46 10.33
CA ILE A 132 -0.56 7.38 9.59
C ILE A 132 0.74 7.62 10.37
N LYS A 133 0.64 7.89 11.67
CA LYS A 133 1.80 8.15 12.53
C LYS A 133 2.71 6.92 12.66
N SER A 134 2.14 5.75 12.92
CA SER A 134 2.90 4.51 13.06
C SER A 134 3.56 4.09 11.74
N PHE A 135 2.86 4.24 10.61
CA PHE A 135 3.41 3.98 9.28
C PHE A 135 4.57 4.94 8.98
N GLY A 136 4.38 6.24 9.22
CA GLY A 136 5.44 7.23 9.06
C GLY A 136 6.69 6.90 9.89
N SER A 137 6.50 6.46 11.13
CA SER A 137 7.59 6.09 12.03
C SER A 137 8.35 4.85 11.55
N ALA A 138 7.65 3.85 11.02
CA ALA A 138 8.27 2.67 10.43
C ALA A 138 9.13 3.03 9.21
N LEU A 139 8.63 3.94 8.36
CA LEU A 139 9.32 4.38 7.14
C LEU A 139 10.57 5.21 7.40
N ASP A 140 10.66 5.94 8.52
CA ASP A 140 11.82 6.79 8.85
C ASP A 140 13.16 6.02 8.95
N THR A 141 13.10 4.72 9.18
CA THR A 141 14.30 3.86 9.31
C THR A 141 14.77 3.26 7.98
N THR A 142 14.00 3.44 6.91
CA THR A 142 14.18 2.72 5.65
C THR A 142 15.10 3.46 4.68
N LYS A 143 15.68 2.72 3.73
CA LYS A 143 16.57 3.24 2.67
C LYS A 143 15.98 3.10 1.27
N THR A 144 15.12 2.11 1.09
CA THR A 144 14.33 1.93 -0.13
C THR A 144 12.87 1.76 0.27
N ILE A 145 11.97 2.42 -0.44
CA ILE A 145 10.52 2.29 -0.25
C ILE A 145 9.88 2.12 -1.61
N ILE A 146 8.99 1.14 -1.72
CA ILE A 146 8.07 1.02 -2.84
C ILE A 146 6.63 1.19 -2.39
N TRP A 147 5.83 1.93 -3.15
CA TRP A 147 4.42 2.15 -2.87
C TRP A 147 3.54 1.75 -4.06
N ASN A 148 2.57 0.86 -3.81
CA ASN A 148 1.58 0.41 -4.79
C ASN A 148 0.17 0.31 -4.20
N GLY A 149 -0.70 1.23 -4.58
CA GLY A 149 -2.11 1.31 -4.19
C GLY A 149 -2.38 2.32 -3.06
N PRO A 150 -3.46 3.11 -3.15
CA PRO A 150 -3.80 4.14 -2.16
C PRO A 150 -4.21 3.53 -0.81
N MET A 151 -4.15 4.35 0.25
CA MET A 151 -4.49 3.94 1.62
C MET A 151 -6.00 4.04 1.92
N GLY A 152 -6.73 4.76 1.08
CA GLY A 152 -8.16 5.01 1.19
C GLY A 152 -8.76 5.43 -0.15
N VAL A 153 -10.04 5.83 -0.13
CA VAL A 153 -10.80 6.32 -1.29
C VAL A 153 -10.43 7.78 -1.58
N PHE A 154 -9.21 7.98 -2.09
CA PHE A 154 -8.59 9.31 -2.25
C PHE A 154 -9.30 10.23 -3.27
N GLU A 155 -10.22 9.67 -4.06
CA GLU A 155 -11.12 10.40 -4.94
C GLU A 155 -12.09 11.29 -4.15
N PHE A 156 -12.39 10.92 -2.90
CA PHE A 156 -13.17 11.73 -1.98
C PHE A 156 -12.22 12.40 -0.98
N ASP A 157 -12.19 13.73 -0.96
CA ASP A 157 -11.24 14.49 -0.11
C ASP A 157 -11.33 14.12 1.38
N LYS A 158 -12.52 13.72 1.84
CA LYS A 158 -12.79 13.21 3.20
C LYS A 158 -12.02 11.92 3.55
N PHE A 159 -11.65 11.13 2.55
CA PHE A 159 -10.98 9.82 2.67
C PHE A 159 -9.64 9.78 1.91
N ALA A 160 -9.05 10.95 1.66
CA ALA A 160 -7.77 11.09 1.00
C ALA A 160 -6.60 11.27 1.99
N ALA A 161 -6.88 11.62 3.25
CA ALA A 161 -5.88 12.06 4.22
C ALA A 161 -4.74 11.05 4.42
N GLY A 162 -5.05 9.75 4.54
CA GLY A 162 -4.06 8.69 4.66
C GLY A 162 -3.18 8.55 3.44
N THR A 163 -3.79 8.56 2.25
CA THR A 163 -3.08 8.50 0.96
C THR A 163 -2.16 9.71 0.79
N GLU A 164 -2.65 10.91 1.08
CA GLU A 164 -1.85 12.13 1.01
C GLU A 164 -0.71 12.15 2.04
N ALA A 165 -0.96 11.66 3.25
CA ALA A 165 0.04 11.62 4.30
C ALA A 165 1.21 10.70 3.92
N ILE A 166 0.91 9.53 3.34
CA ILE A 166 1.94 8.65 2.78
C ILE A 166 2.70 9.35 1.64
N ALA A 167 2.01 9.97 0.68
CA ALA A 167 2.67 10.71 -0.39
C ALA A 167 3.61 11.81 0.14
N LYS A 168 3.15 12.61 1.12
CA LYS A 168 3.95 13.65 1.78
C LYS A 168 5.17 13.06 2.49
N LYS A 169 4.99 11.95 3.21
CA LYS A 169 6.09 11.27 3.91
C LYS A 169 7.14 10.73 2.95
N LEU A 170 6.73 10.11 1.85
CA LEU A 170 7.67 9.62 0.85
C LEU A 170 8.47 10.77 0.21
N ALA A 171 7.80 11.87 -0.17
CA ALA A 171 8.48 13.05 -0.70
C ALA A 171 9.51 13.65 0.29
N GLU A 172 9.18 13.67 1.59
CA GLU A 172 10.12 14.09 2.64
C GLU A 172 11.36 13.17 2.70
N LEU A 173 11.15 11.85 2.67
CA LEU A 173 12.22 10.86 2.74
C LEU A 173 13.09 10.86 1.48
N SER A 174 12.51 11.08 0.29
CA SER A 174 13.27 11.30 -0.94
C SER A 174 14.25 12.45 -0.81
N GLY A 175 13.80 13.57 -0.23
CA GLY A 175 14.65 14.74 0.03
C GLY A 175 15.81 14.45 1.00
N LYS A 176 15.71 13.37 1.79
CA LYS A 176 16.77 12.87 2.68
C LYS A 176 17.64 11.77 2.04
N GLY A 177 17.44 11.48 0.76
CA GLY A 177 18.20 10.48 0.00
C GLY A 177 17.68 9.05 0.10
N VAL A 178 16.47 8.84 0.64
CA VAL A 178 15.79 7.53 0.57
C VAL A 178 15.29 7.31 -0.85
N THR A 179 15.48 6.10 -1.38
CA THR A 179 14.93 5.75 -2.70
C THR A 179 13.45 5.46 -2.57
N THR A 180 12.60 6.29 -3.18
CA THR A 180 11.14 6.13 -3.17
C THR A 180 10.59 5.85 -4.56
N ILE A 181 9.88 4.74 -4.69
CA ILE A 181 9.37 4.22 -5.95
C ILE A 181 7.85 4.16 -5.88
N ILE A 182 7.18 4.90 -6.74
CA ILE A 182 5.73 4.90 -6.85
C ILE A 182 5.34 4.05 -8.05
N GLY A 183 4.51 3.02 -7.83
CA GLY A 183 4.03 2.16 -8.89
C GLY A 183 2.51 1.96 -8.82
N GLY A 184 1.90 1.71 -9.97
CA GLY A 184 0.45 1.51 -10.10
C GLY A 184 -0.29 2.83 -10.34
N GLY A 185 -1.24 2.81 -11.27
CA GLY A 185 -1.92 4.02 -11.77
C GLY A 185 -2.53 4.88 -10.65
N ASP A 186 -3.20 4.26 -9.68
CA ASP A 186 -3.87 4.99 -8.59
C ASP A 186 -2.89 5.70 -7.65
N SER A 187 -1.75 5.06 -7.33
CA SER A 187 -0.71 5.68 -6.50
C SER A 187 -0.03 6.84 -7.24
N VAL A 188 0.22 6.68 -8.54
CA VAL A 188 0.76 7.75 -9.37
C VAL A 188 -0.20 8.93 -9.42
N ALA A 189 -1.48 8.68 -9.71
CA ALA A 189 -2.52 9.70 -9.72
C ALA A 189 -2.66 10.41 -8.36
N ALA A 190 -2.56 9.66 -7.25
CA ALA A 190 -2.61 10.24 -5.91
C ALA A 190 -1.44 11.19 -5.63
N VAL A 191 -0.21 10.83 -6.03
CA VAL A 191 0.98 11.67 -5.87
C VAL A 191 0.92 12.91 -6.77
N GLU A 192 0.40 12.77 -7.99
CA GLU A 192 0.17 13.88 -8.92
C GLU A 192 -0.88 14.85 -8.38
N LYS A 193 -2.00 14.34 -7.83
CA LYS A 193 -3.08 15.15 -7.23
C LYS A 193 -2.54 16.11 -6.16
N VAL A 194 -1.55 15.67 -5.38
CA VAL A 194 -0.92 16.50 -4.33
C VAL A 194 0.32 17.26 -4.78
N GLY A 195 0.69 17.20 -6.07
CA GLY A 195 1.82 17.95 -6.63
C GLY A 195 3.19 17.49 -6.11
N LEU A 196 3.34 16.22 -5.74
CA LEU A 196 4.58 15.67 -5.17
C LEU A 196 5.34 14.75 -6.14
N ALA A 197 4.88 14.64 -7.39
CA ALA A 197 5.43 13.70 -8.36
C ALA A 197 6.94 13.88 -8.57
N GLU A 198 7.38 15.12 -8.78
CA GLU A 198 8.79 15.47 -9.00
C GLU A 198 9.68 15.27 -7.76
N LYS A 199 9.09 15.04 -6.58
CA LYS A 199 9.83 14.78 -5.34
C LYS A 199 10.08 13.29 -5.10
N MET A 200 9.53 12.40 -5.92
CA MET A 200 9.77 10.96 -5.81
C MET A 200 11.06 10.59 -6.52
N SER A 201 11.78 9.56 -6.05
CA SER A 201 12.97 9.09 -6.75
C SER A 201 12.61 8.48 -8.11
N HIS A 202 11.45 7.81 -8.18
CA HIS A 202 10.93 7.25 -9.42
C HIS A 202 9.41 7.12 -9.39
N ILE A 203 8.77 7.51 -10.48
CA ILE A 203 7.37 7.23 -10.78
C ILE A 203 7.33 6.27 -11.94
N SER A 204 6.75 5.09 -11.70
CA SER A 204 6.61 4.07 -12.71
C SER A 204 5.34 4.30 -13.53
N THR A 205 5.54 4.54 -14.83
CA THR A 205 4.50 4.73 -15.85
C THR A 205 4.12 3.44 -16.58
N GLY A 206 4.80 2.32 -16.30
CA GLY A 206 4.61 1.03 -16.96
C GLY A 206 3.29 0.31 -16.61
N GLY A 207 2.45 0.91 -15.76
CA GLY A 207 1.09 0.40 -15.47
C GLY A 207 1.11 -1.05 -14.99
N GLY A 208 0.42 -1.92 -15.73
CA GLY A 208 0.36 -3.37 -15.45
C GLY A 208 1.71 -4.08 -15.58
N ALA A 209 2.61 -3.64 -16.47
CA ALA A 209 3.92 -4.27 -16.65
C ALA A 209 4.80 -4.09 -15.41
N SER A 210 4.78 -2.91 -14.80
CA SER A 210 5.48 -2.67 -13.54
C SER A 210 4.93 -3.53 -12.41
N LEU A 211 3.60 -3.73 -12.38
CA LEU A 211 2.96 -4.61 -11.42
C LEU A 211 3.42 -6.07 -11.59
N GLU A 212 3.37 -6.60 -12.82
CA GLU A 212 3.84 -7.95 -13.13
C GLU A 212 5.32 -8.13 -12.75
N LEU A 213 6.14 -7.10 -12.94
CA LEU A 213 7.53 -7.13 -12.51
C LEU A 213 7.68 -7.16 -10.98
N LEU A 214 6.83 -6.42 -10.25
CA LEU A 214 6.77 -6.49 -8.78
C LEU A 214 6.27 -7.85 -8.29
N GLU A 215 5.39 -8.51 -9.03
CA GLU A 215 5.00 -9.91 -8.80
C GLU A 215 6.14 -10.91 -9.09
N GLY A 216 7.28 -10.43 -9.61
CA GLY A 216 8.42 -11.27 -9.97
C GLY A 216 8.25 -12.03 -11.28
N LYS A 217 7.26 -11.67 -12.11
CA LYS A 217 7.08 -12.27 -13.43
C LYS A 217 8.12 -11.75 -14.41
N GLN A 218 8.53 -12.62 -15.33
CA GLN A 218 9.35 -12.20 -16.46
C GLN A 218 8.46 -11.45 -17.47
N LEU A 219 8.85 -10.21 -17.80
CA LEU A 219 8.12 -9.42 -18.78
C LEU A 219 8.52 -9.84 -20.21
N PRO A 220 7.55 -10.26 -21.05
CA PRO A 220 7.84 -10.69 -22.43
C PRO A 220 8.52 -9.60 -23.27
N GLY A 221 8.23 -8.33 -23.00
CA GLY A 221 8.75 -7.17 -23.75
C GLY A 221 10.12 -6.65 -23.33
N VAL A 222 10.73 -7.23 -22.29
CA VAL A 222 12.11 -6.91 -21.82
C VAL A 222 13.14 -7.89 -22.39
N LEU A 223 12.69 -9.04 -22.89
CA LEU A 223 13.53 -10.09 -23.47
C LEU A 223 13.75 -9.94 -24.99
N ALA A 224 13.13 -8.94 -25.63
CA ALA A 224 13.14 -8.72 -27.07
C ALA A 224 14.20 -7.70 -27.53
#